data_AF-A0A3S4I195-F1
#
_entry.id   AF-A0A3S4I195-F1
#
_cell.length_a   1.000
_cell.length_b   1.000
_cell.length_c   1.000
_cell.angle_alpha   90.00
_cell.angle_beta   90.00
_cell.angle_gamma   90.00
#
_symmetry.space_group_name_H-M   'P 1'
#
loop_
_entity.id
_entity.type
_entity.pdbx_description
1 polymer ?
#
loop_
_entity_poly.entity_id
_entity_poly.type
_entity_poly.pdbx_seq_one_letter_code
_entity_poly.pdbx_strand_id
1 'polypeptide(L)'
;MARLSFSFIRHEGKQIALVAGLQGPSKHIGPQVIRNATKDCYGLFPKRMLYEAFATLMQACNVDEIYAVSENNHVYRQLRYLFQKKKTFVASYSEFWESLNGVKKGALYHLPSQVMRKAPESIPSKKRAEYRKRYHILDTIIQEVNSLSR
;
A
#
# COMPACT_ATOMS: atom_id res chain seq x y z
N MET A 1 7.29 -11.99 -3.83
CA MET A 1 7.39 -10.60 -3.33
C MET A 1 6.12 -9.83 -3.65
N ALA A 2 5.83 -8.74 -2.94
CA ALA A 2 4.68 -7.88 -3.24
C ALA A 2 4.93 -7.05 -4.51
N ARG A 3 3.87 -6.72 -5.24
CA ARG A 3 3.92 -5.94 -6.50
C ARG A 3 2.84 -4.86 -6.47
N LEU A 4 3.17 -3.67 -6.92
CA LEU A 4 2.23 -2.55 -7.07
C LEU A 4 2.26 -2.09 -8.54
N SER A 5 1.09 -2.00 -9.15
CA SER A 5 0.93 -1.52 -10.53
C SER A 5 0.21 -0.17 -10.51
N PHE A 6 0.78 0.81 -11.19
CA PHE A 6 0.25 2.17 -11.24
C PHE A 6 0.36 2.78 -12.65
N SER A 7 -0.35 3.88 -12.87
CA SER A 7 -0.27 4.67 -14.10
C SER A 7 -0.38 6.16 -13.77
N PHE A 8 0.34 7.00 -14.52
CA PHE A 8 0.16 8.44 -14.47
C PHE A 8 -0.99 8.85 -15.39
N ILE A 9 -1.88 9.68 -14.89
CA ILE A 9 -3.03 10.19 -15.63
C ILE A 9 -3.07 11.70 -15.41
N ARG A 10 -3.51 12.44 -16.41
CA ARG A 10 -3.82 13.86 -16.25
C ARG A 10 -5.33 14.01 -16.07
N HIS A 11 -5.76 14.64 -14.98
CA HIS A 11 -7.17 14.86 -14.68
C HIS A 11 -7.36 16.29 -14.19
N GLU A 12 -8.28 17.04 -14.81
CA GLU A 12 -8.56 18.44 -14.46
C GLU A 12 -7.30 19.32 -14.36
N GLY A 13 -6.33 19.09 -15.25
CA GLY A 13 -5.05 19.83 -15.28
C GLY A 13 -3.97 19.31 -14.33
N LYS A 14 -4.34 18.50 -13.33
CA LYS A 14 -3.44 17.88 -12.34
C LYS A 14 -2.85 16.55 -12.81
N GLN A 15 -1.67 16.22 -12.31
CA GLN A 15 -1.06 14.90 -12.52
C GLN A 15 -1.44 13.99 -11.36
N ILE A 16 -2.10 12.87 -11.67
CA ILE A 16 -2.54 11.89 -10.69
C ILE A 16 -1.86 10.55 -10.93
N ALA A 17 -1.66 9.78 -9.87
CA ALA A 17 -1.22 8.40 -9.95
C ALA A 17 -2.38 7.46 -9.60
N LEU A 18 -2.76 6.58 -10.53
CA LEU A 18 -3.79 5.58 -10.32
C LEU A 18 -3.15 4.21 -10.05
N VAL A 19 -3.32 3.71 -8.84
CA VAL A 19 -2.94 2.35 -8.43
C VAL A 19 -4.01 1.36 -8.90
N ALA A 20 -3.64 0.54 -9.87
CA ALA A 20 -4.52 -0.46 -10.49
C ALA A 20 -4.48 -1.82 -9.78
N GLY A 21 -3.43 -2.09 -8.99
CA GLY A 21 -3.34 -3.36 -8.26
C GLY A 21 -2.19 -3.42 -7.26
N LEU A 22 -2.41 -4.16 -6.19
CA LEU A 22 -1.43 -4.44 -5.15
C LEU A 22 -1.37 -5.94 -4.86
N GLN A 23 -0.58 -6.67 -5.62
CA GLN A 23 -0.52 -8.13 -5.50
C GLN A 23 0.45 -8.55 -4.39
N GLY A 24 0.02 -9.51 -3.58
CA GLY A 24 0.91 -10.20 -2.64
C GLY A 24 1.86 -11.16 -3.37
N PRO A 25 2.80 -11.78 -2.64
CA PRO A 25 3.61 -12.87 -3.18
C PRO A 25 2.74 -14.00 -3.78
N SER A 26 3.27 -14.66 -4.82
CA SER A 26 2.64 -15.81 -5.48
C SER A 26 2.21 -16.88 -4.47
N LYS A 27 1.14 -17.63 -4.78
CA LYS A 27 0.60 -18.71 -3.92
C LYS A 27 1.62 -19.80 -3.58
N HIS A 28 2.69 -19.94 -4.38
CA HIS A 28 3.79 -20.87 -4.11
C HIS A 28 4.71 -20.42 -2.97
N ILE A 29 4.64 -19.14 -2.59
CA ILE A 29 5.36 -18.61 -1.44
C ILE A 29 4.52 -18.93 -0.19
N GLY A 30 4.98 -19.92 0.58
CA GLY A 30 4.29 -20.36 1.79
C GLY A 30 4.09 -19.23 2.81
N PRO A 31 3.06 -19.32 3.66
CA PRO A 31 2.73 -18.29 4.66
C PRO A 31 3.88 -18.00 5.63
N GLN A 32 4.78 -18.98 5.85
CA GLN A 32 5.96 -18.82 6.69
C GLN A 32 6.91 -17.73 6.18
N VAL A 33 7.07 -17.59 4.87
CA VAL A 33 7.94 -16.57 4.28
C VAL A 33 7.37 -15.18 4.52
N ILE A 34 6.05 -15.02 4.39
CA ILE A 34 5.36 -13.75 4.67
C ILE A 34 5.46 -13.40 6.16
N ARG A 35 5.31 -14.41 7.04
CA ARG A 35 5.42 -14.23 8.49
C ARG A 35 6.84 -13.85 8.91
N ASN A 36 7.85 -14.52 8.35
CA ASN A 36 9.25 -14.20 8.59
C ASN A 36 9.58 -12.79 8.09
N ALA A 37 9.21 -12.45 6.84
CA ALA A 37 9.40 -11.10 6.32
C ALA A 37 8.72 -10.03 7.18
N THR A 38 7.51 -10.30 7.67
CA THR A 38 6.81 -9.36 8.58
C THR A 38 7.54 -9.24 9.92
N LYS A 39 8.10 -10.33 10.46
CA LYS A 39 8.89 -10.32 11.71
C LYS A 39 10.20 -9.54 11.52
N ASP A 40 10.88 -9.75 10.40
CA ASP A 40 12.15 -9.11 10.04
C ASP A 40 11.95 -7.61 9.79
N CYS A 41 10.77 -7.22 9.30
CA CYS A 41 10.35 -5.83 9.21
C CYS A 41 9.72 -5.29 10.51
N TYR A 42 10.01 -5.90 11.67
CA TYR A 42 9.53 -5.46 12.98
C TYR A 42 8.00 -5.34 13.07
N GLY A 43 7.25 -6.23 12.43
CA GLY A 43 5.79 -6.19 12.36
C GLY A 43 5.22 -5.24 11.30
N LEU A 44 6.07 -4.60 10.48
CA LEU A 44 5.65 -3.81 9.33
C LEU A 44 5.36 -4.75 8.15
N PHE A 45 4.17 -4.62 7.57
CA PHE A 45 3.80 -5.47 6.44
C PHE A 45 4.53 -5.03 5.16
N PRO A 46 5.12 -5.94 4.37
CA PRO A 46 5.88 -5.56 3.17
C PRO A 46 5.11 -4.69 2.16
N LYS A 47 3.78 -4.85 2.07
CA LYS A 47 2.96 -3.98 1.22
C LYS A 47 2.95 -2.51 1.68
N ARG A 48 3.06 -2.26 2.99
CA ARG A 48 3.14 -0.91 3.54
C ARG A 48 4.44 -0.23 3.13
N MET A 49 5.56 -0.93 3.23
CA MET A 49 6.85 -0.41 2.76
C MET A 49 6.82 -0.06 1.27
N LEU A 50 6.24 -0.96 0.46
CA LEU A 50 6.08 -0.72 -0.98
C LEU A 50 5.24 0.52 -1.27
N TYR A 51 4.16 0.73 -0.51
CA TYR A 51 3.33 1.92 -0.64
C TYR A 51 4.09 3.20 -0.25
N GLU A 52 4.85 3.19 0.85
CA GLU A 52 5.61 4.36 1.31
C GLU A 52 6.67 4.75 0.27
N ALA A 53 7.41 3.77 -0.27
CA ALA A 53 8.34 4.00 -1.38
C ALA A 53 7.64 4.60 -2.60
N PHE A 54 6.49 4.04 -2.97
CA PHE A 54 5.68 4.53 -4.09
C PHE A 54 5.20 5.97 -3.85
N ALA A 55 4.67 6.28 -2.66
CA ALA A 55 4.15 7.60 -2.34
C ALA A 55 5.26 8.66 -2.34
N THR A 56 6.45 8.34 -1.81
CA THR A 56 7.64 9.20 -1.92
C THR A 56 8.06 9.42 -3.38
N LEU A 57 8.06 8.37 -4.20
CA LEU A 57 8.35 8.52 -5.63
C LEU A 57 7.33 9.44 -6.32
N MET A 58 6.04 9.31 -6.01
CA MET A 58 4.99 10.17 -6.57
C MET A 58 5.20 11.64 -6.17
N GLN A 59 5.61 11.91 -4.93
CA GLN A 59 5.96 13.26 -4.50
C GLN A 59 7.16 13.82 -5.29
N ALA A 60 8.22 13.02 -5.47
CA ALA A 60 9.38 13.44 -6.25
C ALA A 60 9.04 13.68 -7.74
N CYS A 61 8.04 12.99 -8.28
CA CYS A 61 7.53 13.19 -9.62
C CYS A 61 6.49 14.33 -9.75
N ASN A 62 6.27 15.14 -8.71
CA ASN A 62 5.24 16.19 -8.67
C ASN A 62 3.82 15.69 -9.00
N VAL A 63 3.48 14.49 -8.54
CA VAL A 63 2.10 14.00 -8.61
C VAL A 63 1.28 14.67 -7.51
N ASP A 64 0.17 15.28 -7.89
CA ASP A 64 -0.74 15.98 -6.99
C ASP A 64 -1.53 15.02 -6.09
N GLU A 65 -2.06 13.95 -6.68
CA GLU A 65 -3.01 13.07 -6.01
C GLU A 65 -2.79 11.59 -6.35
N ILE A 66 -3.00 10.72 -5.37
CA ILE A 66 -2.89 9.27 -5.52
C ILE A 66 -4.28 8.66 -5.36
N TYR A 67 -4.72 7.92 -6.36
CA TYR A 67 -5.96 7.16 -6.33
C TYR A 67 -5.69 5.66 -6.44
N ALA A 68 -6.54 4.84 -5.84
CA ALA A 68 -6.48 3.39 -5.98
C ALA A 68 -7.86 2.80 -6.29
N VAL A 69 -7.88 1.76 -7.12
CA VAL A 69 -9.12 1.03 -7.40
C VAL A 69 -9.59 0.24 -6.18
N SER A 70 -10.89 0.28 -5.91
CA SER A 70 -11.52 -0.63 -4.95
C SER A 70 -11.83 -1.99 -5.60
N GLU A 71 -12.00 -3.03 -4.78
CA GLU A 71 -12.39 -4.37 -5.26
C GLU A 71 -13.72 -4.37 -6.01
N ASN A 72 -14.53 -3.32 -5.81
CA ASN A 72 -15.87 -3.17 -6.35
C ASN A 72 -15.93 -2.64 -7.79
N ASN A 73 -14.80 -2.38 -8.44
CA ASN A 73 -14.79 -2.06 -9.87
C ASN A 73 -14.33 -3.27 -10.72
N HIS A 74 -14.73 -4.47 -10.31
CA HIS A 74 -14.65 -5.64 -11.18
C HIS A 74 -15.71 -5.49 -12.29
N VAL A 75 -15.24 -5.19 -13.49
CA VAL A 75 -15.97 -5.25 -14.78
C VAL A 75 -16.56 -6.66 -15.07
N TYR A 76 -16.57 -7.59 -14.11
CA TYR A 76 -17.09 -8.95 -14.25
C TYR A 76 -18.24 -9.22 -13.28
N ARG A 77 -19.37 -8.56 -13.52
CA ARG A 77 -20.68 -8.95 -12.97
C ARG A 77 -21.25 -10.13 -13.78
N GLN A 78 -20.49 -11.21 -13.91
CA GLN A 78 -21.05 -12.50 -14.33
C GLN A 78 -21.19 -13.36 -13.07
N LEU A 79 -22.44 -13.56 -12.67
CA LEU A 79 -22.90 -14.43 -11.58
C LEU A 79 -22.21 -15.81 -11.58
N ARG A 80 -21.72 -16.27 -12.73
CA ARG A 80 -20.96 -17.51 -12.91
C ARG A 80 -19.62 -17.55 -12.13
N TYR A 81 -18.98 -16.41 -11.84
CA TYR A 81 -17.68 -16.35 -11.14
C TYR A 81 -17.81 -16.32 -9.60
N LEU A 82 -18.92 -15.78 -9.09
CA LEU A 82 -19.25 -15.73 -7.65
C LEU A 82 -19.38 -17.13 -7.03
N PHE A 83 -19.87 -18.11 -7.80
CA PHE A 83 -20.05 -19.47 -7.31
C PHE A 83 -18.78 -20.34 -7.37
N GLN A 84 -17.81 -20.04 -8.23
CA GLN A 84 -16.58 -20.84 -8.35
C GLN A 84 -15.45 -20.43 -7.40
N LYS A 85 -15.43 -19.18 -6.91
CA LYS A 85 -14.30 -18.64 -6.14
C LYS A 85 -14.57 -18.37 -4.65
N LYS A 86 -15.59 -18.99 -4.05
CA LYS A 86 -15.79 -18.99 -2.57
C LYS A 86 -14.62 -19.60 -1.77
N LYS A 87 -13.60 -20.17 -2.42
CA LYS A 87 -12.40 -20.74 -1.80
C LYS A 87 -11.10 -19.97 -2.04
N THR A 88 -11.10 -18.87 -2.78
CA THR A 88 -9.86 -18.13 -3.06
C THR A 88 -9.95 -16.72 -2.51
N PHE A 89 -9.38 -16.54 -1.32
CA PHE A 89 -8.94 -15.29 -0.70
C PHE A 89 -8.93 -14.10 -1.67
N VAL A 90 -10.04 -13.36 -1.70
CA VAL A 90 -10.09 -12.03 -2.31
C VAL A 90 -9.32 -11.15 -1.35
N ALA A 91 -8.15 -10.70 -1.77
CA ALA A 91 -7.24 -9.97 -0.91
C ALA A 91 -7.77 -8.55 -0.70
N SER A 92 -8.69 -8.38 0.27
CA SER A 92 -9.39 -7.12 0.63
C SER A 92 -8.49 -5.89 0.47
N TYR A 93 -8.47 -5.30 -0.74
CA TYR A 93 -7.64 -4.14 -1.05
C TYR A 93 -8.15 -2.91 -0.31
N SER A 94 -9.48 -2.84 -0.15
CA SER A 94 -10.16 -1.82 0.66
C SER A 94 -9.60 -1.75 2.08
N GLU A 95 -9.47 -2.88 2.79
CA GLU A 95 -8.90 -2.90 4.15
C GLU A 95 -7.46 -2.39 4.18
N PHE A 96 -6.66 -2.74 3.17
CA PHE A 96 -5.30 -2.23 3.09
C PHE A 96 -5.31 -0.71 2.87
N TRP A 97 -6.09 -0.19 1.93
CA TRP A 97 -6.21 1.26 1.69
C TRP A 97 -6.68 2.01 2.92
N GLU A 98 -7.68 1.49 3.63
CA GLU A 98 -8.18 2.07 4.87
C GLU A 98 -7.11 2.09 5.97
N SER A 99 -6.27 1.04 6.06
CA SER A 99 -5.12 1.00 6.99
C SER A 99 -4.05 2.06 6.70
N LEU A 100 -4.02 2.61 5.48
CA LEU A 100 -3.17 3.73 5.08
C LEU A 100 -3.82 5.10 5.34
N ASN A 101 -5.02 5.14 5.94
CA ASN A 101 -5.89 6.32 5.99
C ASN A 101 -6.42 6.73 4.60
N GLY A 102 -6.56 5.78 3.68
CA GLY A 102 -7.20 6.00 2.39
C GLY A 102 -8.69 6.31 2.56
N VAL A 103 -9.17 7.36 1.89
CA VAL A 103 -10.56 7.80 1.95
C VAL A 103 -11.29 7.34 0.70
N LYS A 104 -12.39 6.60 0.87
CA LYS A 104 -13.19 6.15 -0.26
C LYS A 104 -13.88 7.34 -0.95
N LYS A 105 -13.73 7.42 -2.28
CA LYS A 105 -14.33 8.40 -3.20
C LYS A 105 -15.02 7.66 -4.34
N GLY A 106 -16.29 7.30 -4.13
CA GLY A 106 -17.04 6.50 -5.11
C GLY A 106 -16.45 5.09 -5.28
N ALA A 107 -16.01 4.78 -6.50
CA ALA A 107 -15.39 3.50 -6.85
C ALA A 107 -13.87 3.45 -6.57
N LEU A 108 -13.26 4.58 -6.21
CA LEU A 108 -11.84 4.71 -5.94
C LEU A 108 -11.57 5.02 -4.46
N TYR A 109 -10.33 4.85 -4.03
CA TYR A 109 -9.80 5.36 -2.77
C TYR A 109 -8.81 6.48 -3.08
N HIS A 110 -8.97 7.63 -2.45
CA HIS A 110 -7.96 8.66 -2.40
C HIS A 110 -6.95 8.29 -1.31
N LEU A 111 -5.68 8.14 -1.66
CA LEU A 111 -4.63 7.72 -0.76
C LEU A 111 -3.72 8.89 -0.39
N PRO A 112 -3.21 8.95 0.85
CA PRO A 112 -2.39 10.07 1.28
C PRO A 112 -0.98 10.00 0.68
N SER A 113 -0.49 11.12 0.13
CA SER A 113 0.87 11.21 -0.40
C SER A 113 1.95 11.00 0.67
N GLN A 114 1.62 11.23 1.94
CA GLN A 114 2.47 10.92 3.08
C GLN A 114 1.66 10.14 4.11
N VAL A 115 2.13 8.95 4.50
CA VAL A 115 1.38 8.21 5.51
C VAL A 115 1.66 8.74 6.91
N MET A 116 0.59 9.05 7.62
CA MET A 116 0.66 9.59 8.97
C MET A 116 1.32 8.58 9.92
N ARG A 117 2.37 9.05 10.61
CA ARG A 117 3.04 8.31 11.68
C ARG A 117 2.37 8.60 13.01
N LYS A 118 2.29 7.58 13.86
CA LYS A 118 1.85 7.76 15.25
C LYS A 118 2.94 8.47 16.05
N ALA A 119 2.55 9.48 16.82
CA ALA A 119 3.43 10.18 17.74
C ALA A 119 3.97 9.23 18.82
N PRO A 120 5.24 9.32 19.24
CA PRO A 120 5.84 8.44 20.25
C PRO A 120 5.05 8.33 21.55
N GLU A 121 4.37 9.41 21.94
CA GLU A 121 3.56 9.56 23.15
C GLU A 121 2.31 8.67 23.08
N SER A 122 1.72 8.55 21.90
CA SER A 122 0.55 7.68 21.63
C SER A 122 0.91 6.19 21.55
N ILE A 123 2.20 5.85 21.51
CA ILE A 123 2.68 4.48 21.40
C ILE A 123 2.95 3.94 22.82
N PRO A 124 2.33 2.81 23.21
CA PRO A 124 2.62 2.17 24.49
C PRO A 124 4.12 1.90 24.66
N SER A 125 4.68 2.20 25.84
CA SER A 125 6.14 2.14 26.10
C SER A 125 6.78 0.83 25.64
N LYS A 126 6.13 -0.31 25.93
CA LYS A 126 6.59 -1.66 25.54
C LYS A 126 6.73 -1.87 24.02
N LYS A 127 6.03 -1.08 23.19
CA LYS A 127 6.06 -1.13 21.71
C LYS A 127 6.93 -0.05 21.08
N ARG A 128 7.43 0.94 21.84
CA ARG A 128 8.20 2.08 21.29
C ARG A 128 9.50 1.67 20.62
N ALA A 129 10.18 0.63 21.13
CA ALA A 129 11.40 0.12 20.49
C ALA A 129 11.11 -0.47 19.10
N GLU A 130 10.05 -1.27 18.99
CA GLU A 130 9.61 -1.85 17.72
C GLU A 130 9.19 -0.78 16.71
N TYR A 131 8.38 0.20 17.14
CA TYR A 131 7.96 1.33 16.28
C TYR A 131 9.13 2.19 15.80
N ARG A 132 10.13 2.45 16.66
CA ARG A 132 11.35 3.15 16.25
C ARG A 132 12.06 2.41 15.12
N LYS A 133 12.20 1.09 15.21
CA LYS A 133 12.82 0.29 14.14
C LYS A 133 11.98 0.28 12.86
N ARG A 134 10.64 0.26 12.97
CA ARG A 134 9.74 0.39 11.80
C ARG A 134 9.96 1.73 11.09
N TYR A 135 10.00 2.83 11.83
CA TYR A 135 10.21 4.15 11.25
C TYR A 135 11.60 4.28 10.66
N HIS A 136 12.62 3.71 11.29
CA HIS A 136 13.97 3.68 10.71
C HIS A 136 14.00 3.01 9.34
N ILE A 137 13.38 1.83 9.17
CA ILE A 137 13.29 1.18 7.85
C ILE A 137 12.58 2.08 6.83
N LEU A 138 11.46 2.70 7.22
CA LEU A 138 10.72 3.59 6.33
C LEU A 138 11.56 4.82 5.94
N ASP A 139 12.30 5.39 6.89
CA ASP A 139 13.18 6.53 6.65
C ASP A 139 14.31 6.15 5.67
N THR A 140 14.92 4.97 5.83
CA THR A 140 15.93 4.46 4.90
C THR A 140 15.37 4.34 3.48
N ILE A 141 14.18 3.74 3.33
CA ILE A 141 13.52 3.58 2.02
C ILE A 141 13.24 4.96 1.39
N ILE A 142 12.72 5.90 2.17
CA ILE A 142 12.43 7.27 1.69
C ILE A 142 13.72 7.96 1.24
N GLN A 143 14.82 7.84 2.00
CA GLN A 143 16.12 8.39 1.64
C GLN A 143 16.65 7.79 0.33
N GLU A 144 16.58 6.46 0.17
CA GLU A 144 17.01 5.78 -1.05
C GLU A 144 16.18 6.21 -2.27
N VAL A 145 14.85 6.25 -2.15
CA VAL A 145 13.97 6.70 -3.25
C VAL A 145 14.28 8.15 -3.64
N ASN A 146 14.44 9.04 -2.66
CA ASN A 146 14.79 10.44 -2.92
C ASN A 146 16.18 10.61 -3.55
N SER A 147 17.11 9.68 -3.31
CA SER A 147 18.43 9.70 -3.94
C SER A 147 18.38 9.30 -5.42
N LEU A 148 17.41 8.47 -5.81
CA LEU A 148 17.20 8.02 -7.19
C LEU A 148 16.42 9.02 -8.05
N SER A 149 15.68 9.93 -7.41
CA SER A 149 14.87 10.94 -8.09
C SER A 149 15.59 12.29 -8.29
N ARG A 150 16.89 12.37 -8.00
CA ARG A 150 17.77 13.50 -8.29
C ARG A 150 18.53 13.26 -9.58
#